data_AF-A0A447JG75-F1
#
_entry.id   AF-A0A447JG75-F1
#
_cell.length_a   1.000
_cell.length_b   1.000
_cell.length_c   1.000
_cell.angle_alpha   90.00
_cell.angle_beta   90.00
_cell.angle_gamma   90.00
#
_symmetry.space_group_name_H-M   'P 1'
#
loop_
_entity.id
_entity.type
_entity.pdbx_description
1 polymer ?
#
loop_
_entity_poly.entity_id
_entity_poly.type
_entity_poly.pdbx_seq_one_letter_code
_entity_poly.pdbx_strand_id
1 'polypeptide(L)'
;MQDERTVLSVARTVCEQCRLCTDLCPRHLIGHELSPHLLVRAVNFHQAATPQLLLSALTCSECNVCESVACPVGISPMRINRMLKRELRAQNQRYEGPLNPADEMAKYRLVPVKRLIAKLGLSPWYQEAPLVEEEPSVEKITLQLRQHIGASAVANVAVGERVTRGQCVADVPPGALGAPIHASIDGVVSAISEQAITVVRG
;
A
#
# COMPACT_ATOMS: atom_id res chain seq x y z
N MET A 1 -2.78 -16.55 8.66
CA MET A 1 -2.67 -16.08 7.27
C MET A 1 -2.13 -17.24 6.44
N GLN A 2 -2.71 -17.57 5.28
CA GLN A 2 -2.18 -18.66 4.43
C GLN A 2 -0.76 -18.32 3.96
N ASP A 3 0.11 -19.31 3.80
CA ASP A 3 1.45 -19.09 3.22
C ASP A 3 1.39 -18.82 1.70
N GLU A 4 2.47 -18.27 1.15
CA GLU A 4 2.55 -17.85 -0.25
C GLU A 4 2.46 -19.03 -1.24
N ARG A 5 3.01 -20.19 -0.89
CA ARG A 5 2.95 -21.39 -1.74
C ARG A 5 1.52 -21.90 -1.85
N THR A 6 0.76 -21.88 -0.76
CA THR A 6 -0.67 -22.22 -0.76
C THR A 6 -1.47 -21.27 -1.66
N VAL A 7 -1.23 -19.95 -1.59
CA VAL A 7 -1.91 -18.97 -2.45
C VAL A 7 -1.71 -19.28 -3.93
N LEU A 8 -0.46 -19.53 -4.33
CA LEU A 8 -0.12 -19.86 -5.72
C LEU A 8 -0.74 -21.19 -6.15
N SER A 9 -0.68 -22.22 -5.28
CA SER A 9 -1.25 -23.54 -5.58
C SER A 9 -2.76 -23.49 -5.80
N VAL A 10 -3.49 -22.77 -4.94
CA VAL A 10 -4.94 -22.61 -5.08
C VAL A 10 -5.24 -21.84 -6.36
N ALA A 11 -4.58 -20.71 -6.59
CA ALA A 11 -4.79 -19.91 -7.80
C ALA A 11 -4.50 -20.68 -9.10
N ARG A 12 -3.45 -21.51 -9.11
CA ARG A 12 -3.11 -22.36 -10.26
C ARG A 12 -4.19 -23.41 -10.55
N THR A 13 -4.90 -23.86 -9.52
CA THR A 13 -5.86 -24.96 -9.61
C THR A 13 -7.26 -24.48 -9.95
N VAL A 14 -7.73 -23.39 -9.32
CA VAL A 14 -9.15 -23.00 -9.38
C VAL A 14 -9.42 -21.75 -10.21
N CYS A 15 -8.38 -21.03 -10.68
CA CYS A 15 -8.59 -19.83 -11.50
C CYS A 15 -9.20 -20.19 -12.86
N GLU A 16 -10.44 -19.77 -13.07
CA GLU A 16 -11.23 -19.97 -14.29
C GLU A 16 -10.98 -18.94 -15.41
N GLN A 17 -10.01 -18.04 -15.23
CA GLN A 17 -9.63 -17.03 -16.24
C GLN A 17 -10.78 -16.10 -16.70
N CYS A 18 -11.81 -15.89 -15.87
CA CYS A 18 -13.00 -15.08 -16.19
C CYS A 18 -12.77 -13.56 -16.32
N ARG A 19 -11.53 -13.07 -16.14
CA ARG A 19 -11.13 -11.65 -16.27
C ARG A 19 -11.78 -10.64 -15.29
N LEU A 20 -12.75 -11.03 -14.46
CA LEU A 20 -13.43 -10.12 -13.51
C LEU A 20 -12.49 -9.30 -12.62
N CYS A 21 -11.37 -9.89 -12.19
CA CYS A 21 -10.36 -9.19 -11.38
C CYS A 21 -9.66 -8.03 -12.09
N THR A 22 -9.69 -7.98 -13.43
CA THR A 22 -9.25 -6.85 -14.24
C THR A 22 -10.39 -5.89 -14.52
N ASP A 23 -11.54 -6.40 -14.91
CA ASP A 23 -12.68 -5.56 -15.27
C ASP A 23 -13.17 -4.70 -14.11
N LEU A 24 -13.00 -5.17 -12.86
CA LEU A 24 -13.31 -4.43 -11.64
C LEU A 24 -12.09 -3.75 -11.00
N CYS A 25 -10.90 -3.81 -11.61
CA CYS A 25 -9.71 -3.20 -11.04
C CYS A 25 -9.76 -1.66 -11.18
N PRO A 26 -9.74 -0.88 -10.09
CA PRO A 26 -9.80 0.57 -10.19
C PRO A 26 -8.64 1.17 -10.98
N ARG A 27 -7.45 0.59 -10.88
CA ARG A 27 -6.27 1.06 -11.63
C ARG A 27 -6.40 0.82 -13.13
N HIS A 28 -6.96 -0.33 -13.52
CA HIS A 28 -7.27 -0.62 -14.92
C HIS A 28 -8.30 0.36 -15.47
N LEU A 29 -9.38 0.58 -14.71
CA LEU A 29 -10.48 1.47 -15.11
C LEU A 29 -10.07 2.94 -15.27
N ILE A 30 -9.03 3.41 -14.58
CA ILE A 30 -8.48 4.76 -14.75
C ILE A 30 -7.32 4.82 -15.76
N GLY A 31 -7.12 3.78 -16.56
CA GLY A 31 -6.21 3.81 -17.72
C GLY A 31 -4.83 3.17 -17.52
N HIS A 32 -4.52 2.59 -16.36
CA HIS A 32 -3.27 1.83 -16.21
C HIS A 32 -3.36 0.47 -16.92
N GLU A 33 -2.24 0.00 -17.48
CA GLU A 33 -2.15 -1.30 -18.18
C GLU A 33 -2.32 -2.54 -17.25
N LEU A 34 -2.54 -2.31 -15.95
CA LEU A 34 -2.65 -3.36 -14.94
C LEU A 34 -3.76 -4.37 -15.29
N SER A 35 -3.35 -5.63 -15.49
CA SER A 35 -4.27 -6.72 -15.79
C SER A 35 -4.10 -7.86 -14.78
N PRO A 36 -4.78 -7.80 -13.61
CA PRO A 36 -4.64 -8.83 -12.58
C PRO A 36 -4.85 -10.27 -13.06
N HIS A 37 -5.79 -10.53 -13.98
CA HIS A 37 -6.00 -11.89 -14.52
C HIS A 37 -4.77 -12.41 -15.29
N LEU A 38 -4.15 -11.55 -16.12
CA LEU A 38 -2.94 -11.89 -16.86
C LEU A 38 -1.73 -12.05 -15.93
N LEU A 39 -1.63 -11.25 -14.88
CA LEU A 39 -0.58 -11.37 -13.87
C LEU A 39 -0.69 -12.69 -13.08
N VAL A 40 -1.90 -13.06 -12.67
CA VAL A 40 -2.14 -14.39 -12.06
C VAL A 40 -1.73 -15.50 -13.01
N ARG A 41 -2.09 -15.39 -14.30
CA ARG A 41 -1.70 -16.36 -15.33
C ARG A 41 -0.18 -16.43 -15.52
N ALA A 42 0.49 -15.29 -15.63
CA ALA A 42 1.93 -15.19 -15.85
C ALA A 42 2.75 -15.75 -14.67
N VAL A 43 2.31 -15.50 -13.44
CA VAL A 43 2.97 -16.03 -12.23
C VAL A 43 2.74 -17.55 -12.10
N ASN A 44 1.54 -18.04 -12.39
CA ASN A 44 1.24 -19.49 -12.31
C ASN A 44 1.81 -20.29 -13.49
N PHE A 45 1.92 -19.67 -14.66
CA PHE A 45 2.34 -20.29 -15.91
C PHE A 45 3.31 -19.34 -16.63
N HIS A 46 4.60 -19.48 -16.33
CA HIS A 46 5.68 -18.60 -16.82
C HIS A 46 5.71 -18.39 -18.34
N GLN A 47 5.12 -19.30 -19.13
CA GLN A 47 5.00 -19.18 -20.59
C GLN A 47 4.15 -17.96 -21.03
N ALA A 48 3.27 -17.45 -20.17
CA ALA A 48 2.42 -16.30 -20.47
C ALA A 48 3.03 -14.95 -20.03
N ALA A 49 4.25 -14.94 -19.49
CA ALA A 49 4.89 -13.74 -18.95
C ALA A 49 5.64 -12.96 -20.04
N THR A 50 5.34 -11.67 -20.16
CA THR A 50 6.18 -10.70 -20.88
C THR A 50 6.75 -9.69 -19.87
N PRO A 51 7.94 -9.10 -20.12
CA PRO A 51 8.52 -8.11 -19.22
C PRO A 51 7.55 -6.95 -18.92
N GLN A 52 6.92 -6.39 -19.95
CA GLN A 52 5.96 -5.28 -19.78
C GLN A 52 4.74 -5.69 -18.95
N LEU A 53 4.20 -6.90 -19.18
CA LEU A 53 3.09 -7.42 -18.37
C LEU A 53 3.49 -7.52 -16.90
N LEU A 54 4.65 -8.12 -16.60
CA LEU A 54 5.11 -8.25 -15.22
C LEU A 54 5.34 -6.88 -14.56
N LEU A 55 5.98 -5.94 -15.27
CA LEU A 55 6.20 -4.58 -14.78
C LEU A 55 4.90 -3.83 -14.51
N SER A 56 3.82 -4.10 -15.25
CA SER A 56 2.50 -3.51 -14.99
C SER A 56 2.03 -3.75 -13.55
N ALA A 57 2.47 -4.81 -12.88
CA ALA A 57 2.19 -5.10 -11.48
C ALA A 57 2.57 -3.95 -10.52
N LEU A 58 3.61 -3.16 -10.88
CA LEU A 58 4.08 -2.01 -10.11
C LEU A 58 3.06 -0.86 -10.11
N THR A 59 2.15 -0.81 -11.08
CA THR A 59 1.07 0.20 -11.13
C THR A 59 -0.07 -0.11 -10.15
N CYS A 60 -0.11 -1.29 -9.53
CA CYS A 60 -1.16 -1.69 -8.59
C CYS A 60 -1.09 -0.92 -7.27
N SER A 61 -2.23 -0.38 -6.83
CA SER A 61 -2.40 0.33 -5.55
C SER A 61 -2.67 -0.58 -4.34
N GLU A 62 -2.70 -1.90 -4.53
CA GLU A 62 -2.97 -2.88 -3.47
C GLU A 62 -4.34 -2.69 -2.79
N CYS A 63 -5.32 -2.10 -3.49
CA CYS A 63 -6.68 -1.81 -2.98
C CYS A 63 -7.56 -3.04 -2.66
N ASN A 64 -7.07 -4.25 -2.91
CA ASN A 64 -7.73 -5.52 -2.58
C ASN A 64 -9.03 -5.87 -3.33
N VAL A 65 -9.55 -5.02 -4.23
CA VAL A 65 -10.82 -5.26 -4.95
C VAL A 65 -10.83 -6.58 -5.71
N CYS A 66 -9.70 -6.97 -6.32
CA CYS A 66 -9.59 -8.21 -7.09
C CYS A 66 -9.77 -9.49 -6.24
N GLU A 67 -9.47 -9.44 -4.94
CA GLU A 67 -9.66 -10.55 -3.99
C GLU A 67 -11.00 -10.40 -3.23
N SER A 68 -11.28 -9.21 -2.71
CA SER A 68 -12.42 -9.01 -1.81
C SER A 68 -13.76 -8.85 -2.54
N VAL A 69 -13.75 -8.46 -3.81
CA VAL A 69 -14.97 -8.20 -4.58
C VAL A 69 -15.04 -9.05 -5.84
N ALA A 70 -13.97 -9.07 -6.63
CA ALA A 70 -14.07 -9.50 -8.03
C ALA A 70 -13.96 -11.01 -8.25
N CYS A 71 -13.15 -11.73 -7.47
CA CYS A 71 -12.88 -13.13 -7.75
C CYS A 71 -14.06 -14.03 -7.32
N PRO A 72 -14.71 -14.75 -8.25
CA PRO A 72 -15.85 -15.62 -7.91
C PRO A 72 -15.40 -16.95 -7.28
N VAL A 73 -14.17 -17.38 -7.57
CA VAL A 73 -13.57 -18.63 -7.08
C VAL A 73 -12.67 -18.44 -5.85
N GLY A 74 -12.71 -17.26 -5.23
CA GLY A 74 -12.06 -16.99 -3.95
C GLY A 74 -10.52 -17.01 -3.94
N ILE A 75 -9.86 -16.87 -5.10
CA ILE A 75 -8.41 -16.69 -5.14
C ILE A 75 -8.03 -15.24 -4.80
N SER A 76 -6.76 -15.00 -4.49
CA SER A 76 -6.24 -13.66 -4.25
C SER A 76 -5.25 -13.19 -5.33
N PRO A 77 -5.73 -12.51 -6.39
CA PRO A 77 -4.85 -11.81 -7.33
C PRO A 77 -4.03 -10.71 -6.65
N MET A 78 -4.56 -10.09 -5.59
CA MET A 78 -3.87 -9.03 -4.85
C MET A 78 -2.59 -9.54 -4.19
N ARG A 79 -2.67 -10.67 -3.47
CA ARG A 79 -1.51 -11.23 -2.76
C ARG A 79 -0.46 -11.74 -3.75
N ILE A 80 -0.87 -12.35 -4.85
CA ILE A 80 0.02 -12.74 -5.96
C ILE A 80 0.74 -11.51 -6.52
N ASN A 81 0.00 -10.43 -6.78
CA ASN A 81 0.59 -9.19 -7.27
C ASN A 81 1.55 -8.54 -6.24
N ARG A 82 1.27 -8.65 -4.94
CA ARG A 82 2.18 -8.17 -3.88
C ARG A 82 3.49 -8.92 -3.87
N MET A 83 3.46 -10.25 -4.05
CA MET A 83 4.67 -11.07 -4.18
C MET A 83 5.53 -10.58 -5.35
N LEU A 84 4.92 -10.47 -6.54
CA LEU A 84 5.59 -9.95 -7.73
C LEU A 84 6.14 -8.53 -7.55
N LYS A 85 5.38 -7.61 -6.93
CA LYS A 85 5.86 -6.25 -6.63
C LYS A 85 7.09 -6.25 -5.72
N ARG A 86 7.17 -7.16 -4.73
CA ARG A 86 8.34 -7.27 -3.84
C ARG A 86 9.58 -7.68 -4.63
N GLU A 87 9.44 -8.70 -5.49
CA GLU A 87 10.53 -9.18 -6.34
C GLU A 87 11.02 -8.10 -7.30
N LEU A 88 10.11 -7.44 -8.02
CA LEU A 88 10.46 -6.37 -8.96
C LEU A 88 11.13 -5.18 -8.28
N ARG A 89 10.66 -4.80 -7.08
CA ARG A 89 11.27 -3.71 -6.30
C ARG A 89 12.65 -4.09 -5.79
N ALA A 90 12.87 -5.34 -5.36
CA ALA A 90 14.18 -5.83 -4.94
C ALA A 90 15.20 -5.76 -6.09
N GLN A 91 14.72 -5.88 -7.34
CA GLN A 91 15.52 -5.74 -8.56
C GLN A 91 15.60 -4.28 -9.07
N ASN A 92 15.08 -3.30 -8.32
CA ASN A 92 15.00 -1.89 -8.71
C ASN A 92 14.31 -1.65 -10.08
N GLN A 93 13.39 -2.55 -10.46
CA GLN A 93 12.65 -2.43 -11.71
C GLN A 93 11.65 -1.27 -11.64
N ARG A 94 11.46 -0.60 -12.78
CA ARG A 94 10.50 0.50 -12.94
C ARG A 94 9.56 0.19 -14.09
N TYR A 95 8.30 0.53 -13.90
CA TYR A 95 7.32 0.50 -14.98
C TYR A 95 7.40 1.80 -15.76
N GLU A 96 7.50 1.68 -17.08
CA GLU A 96 7.36 2.76 -18.03
C GLU A 96 6.27 2.39 -19.03
N GLY A 97 5.29 3.27 -19.19
CA GLY A 97 4.16 3.03 -20.07
C GLY A 97 3.16 4.18 -20.02
N PRO A 98 2.27 4.28 -21.01
CA PRO A 98 1.31 5.36 -21.09
C PRO A 98 0.25 5.25 -19.98
N LEU A 99 -0.38 6.38 -19.66
CA LEU A 99 -1.67 6.40 -19.00
C LEU A 99 -2.73 6.57 -20.09
N ASN A 100 -3.60 5.57 -20.24
CA ASN A 100 -4.67 5.61 -21.23
C ASN A 100 -5.86 6.44 -20.69
N PRO A 101 -6.80 6.84 -21.57
CA PRO A 101 -8.09 7.36 -21.12
C PRO A 101 -8.79 6.38 -20.16
N ALA A 102 -9.55 6.91 -19.21
CA ALA A 102 -10.37 6.09 -18.33
C ALA A 102 -11.39 5.28 -19.14
N ASP A 103 -11.64 4.05 -18.72
CA ASP A 103 -12.65 3.17 -19.31
C ASP A 103 -14.04 3.79 -19.09
N GLU A 104 -14.85 3.88 -20.14
CA GLU A 104 -16.22 4.41 -20.06
C GLU A 104 -17.10 3.63 -19.08
N MET A 105 -16.77 2.37 -18.81
CA MET A 105 -17.46 1.51 -17.85
C MET A 105 -17.07 1.81 -16.40
N ALA A 106 -16.09 2.66 -16.12
CA ALA A 106 -15.68 3.01 -14.76
C ALA A 106 -16.86 3.50 -13.91
N LYS A 107 -17.77 4.30 -14.49
CA LYS A 107 -19.02 4.76 -13.83
C LYS A 107 -20.00 3.64 -13.46
N TYR A 108 -19.92 2.49 -14.13
CA TYR A 108 -20.83 1.35 -13.92
C TYR A 108 -20.18 0.19 -13.14
N ARG A 109 -18.88 0.26 -12.87
CA ARG A 109 -18.10 -0.79 -12.20
C ARG A 109 -17.56 -0.37 -10.83
N LEU A 110 -18.27 0.56 -10.19
CA LEU A 110 -17.94 1.02 -8.85
C LEU A 110 -18.10 -0.10 -7.82
N VAL A 111 -17.24 -0.08 -6.80
CA VAL A 111 -17.30 -1.05 -5.71
C VAL A 111 -18.50 -0.71 -4.81
N PRO A 112 -19.44 -1.64 -4.57
CA PRO A 112 -20.56 -1.41 -3.68
C PRO A 112 -20.09 -1.43 -2.21
N VAL A 113 -19.63 -0.28 -1.71
CA VAL A 113 -18.97 -0.14 -0.39
C VAL A 113 -19.77 -0.77 0.75
N LYS A 114 -21.10 -0.57 0.79
CA LYS A 114 -21.98 -1.18 1.80
C LYS A 114 -21.91 -2.72 1.80
N ARG A 115 -21.92 -3.35 0.62
CA ARG A 115 -21.81 -4.81 0.51
C ARG A 115 -20.41 -5.30 0.88
N LEU A 116 -19.38 -4.54 0.51
CA LEU A 116 -18.01 -4.86 0.86
C LEU A 116 -17.79 -4.81 2.38
N ILE A 117 -18.31 -3.79 3.07
CA ILE A 117 -18.26 -3.69 4.53
C ILE A 117 -18.88 -4.93 5.19
N ALA A 118 -20.09 -5.31 4.75
CA ALA A 118 -20.76 -6.50 5.28
C ALA A 118 -19.95 -7.79 5.01
N LYS A 119 -19.41 -7.95 3.80
CA LYS A 119 -18.59 -9.11 3.43
C LYS A 119 -17.30 -9.22 4.24
N LEU A 120 -16.66 -8.08 4.54
CA LEU A 120 -15.45 -8.04 5.36
C LEU A 120 -15.74 -8.15 6.87
N GLY A 121 -17.02 -8.26 7.26
CA GLY A 121 -17.43 -8.27 8.66
C GLY A 121 -17.22 -6.93 9.35
N LEU A 122 -17.04 -5.83 8.62
CA LEU A 122 -16.69 -4.52 9.17
C LEU A 122 -17.89 -3.72 9.67
N SER A 123 -19.11 -4.25 9.55
CA SER A 123 -20.33 -3.55 9.96
C SER A 123 -20.31 -3.02 11.41
N PRO A 124 -19.79 -3.74 12.42
CA PRO A 124 -19.69 -3.20 13.78
C PRO A 124 -18.80 -1.95 13.88
N TRP A 125 -17.80 -1.81 13.00
CA TRP A 125 -16.82 -0.72 13.00
C TRP A 125 -17.16 0.43 12.05
N TYR A 126 -18.11 0.25 11.13
CA TYR A 126 -18.55 1.29 10.21
C TYR A 126 -19.59 2.20 10.89
N GLN A 127 -19.12 2.97 11.87
CA GLN A 127 -19.88 3.95 12.64
C GLN A 127 -19.46 5.37 12.26
N GLU A 128 -20.27 6.37 12.62
CA GLU A 128 -19.83 7.75 12.54
C GLU A 128 -18.61 7.98 13.45
N ALA A 129 -17.60 8.66 12.93
CA ALA A 129 -16.41 9.07 13.68
C ALA A 129 -16.41 10.60 13.78
N PRO A 130 -17.23 11.19 14.69
CA PRO A 130 -17.29 12.63 14.83
C PRO A 130 -15.93 13.18 15.27
N LEU A 131 -15.59 14.37 14.78
CA LEU A 131 -14.43 15.10 15.28
C LEU A 131 -14.68 15.47 16.74
N VAL A 132 -13.75 15.09 17.61
CA VAL A 132 -13.73 15.47 19.02
C VAL A 132 -12.49 16.32 19.28
N GLU A 133 -12.63 17.34 20.12
CA GLU A 133 -11.52 18.23 20.52
C GLU A 133 -10.55 17.55 21.51
N GLU A 134 -10.97 16.44 22.11
CA GLU A 134 -10.14 15.67 23.04
C GLU A 134 -9.04 14.92 22.29
N GLU A 135 -7.80 15.37 22.47
CA GLU A 135 -6.62 14.66 21.96
C GLU A 135 -6.21 13.55 22.95
N PRO A 136 -5.96 12.31 22.47
CA PRO A 136 -5.49 11.23 23.35
C PRO A 136 -4.11 11.55 23.92
N SER A 137 -3.93 11.32 25.23
CA SER A 137 -2.59 11.41 25.84
C SER A 137 -1.73 10.22 25.40
N VAL A 138 -0.58 10.52 24.82
CA VAL A 138 0.41 9.52 24.37
C VAL A 138 1.71 9.75 25.13
N GLU A 139 2.16 8.75 25.88
CA GLU A 139 3.39 8.82 26.70
C GLU A 139 4.68 8.64 25.87
N LYS A 140 4.58 7.98 24.72
CA LYS A 140 5.73 7.65 23.88
C LYS A 140 5.34 7.61 22.41
N ILE A 141 6.09 8.31 21.58
CA ILE A 141 5.92 8.28 20.12
C ILE A 141 7.19 7.77 19.44
N THR A 142 7.00 7.14 18.27
CA THR A 142 8.09 6.74 17.38
C THR A 142 7.84 7.34 16.00
N LEU A 143 8.69 8.28 15.62
CA LEU A 143 8.67 9.00 14.36
C LEU A 143 9.57 8.28 13.36
N GLN A 144 8.96 7.62 12.36
CA GLN A 144 9.70 6.94 11.30
C GLN A 144 10.41 7.94 10.41
N LEU A 145 11.70 7.75 10.11
CA LEU A 145 12.51 8.61 9.24
C LEU A 145 12.16 8.45 7.75
N ARG A 146 11.52 7.33 7.38
CA ARG A 146 11.03 7.06 6.02
C ARG A 146 9.50 6.96 6.01
N GLN A 147 8.81 8.08 5.77
CA GLN A 147 7.34 8.13 5.74
C GLN A 147 6.73 8.19 4.34
N HIS A 148 7.55 8.47 3.32
CA HIS A 148 7.08 8.73 1.96
C HIS A 148 8.02 8.15 0.90
N ILE A 149 7.68 8.35 -0.37
CA ILE A 149 8.44 7.82 -1.53
C ILE A 149 9.82 8.49 -1.72
N GLY A 150 9.98 9.73 -1.24
CA GLY A 150 11.23 10.49 -1.28
C GLY A 150 12.37 9.91 -0.43
N ALA A 151 13.46 10.67 -0.31
CA ALA A 151 14.60 10.33 0.53
C ALA A 151 14.21 10.28 2.01
N SER A 152 14.89 9.44 2.79
CA SER A 152 14.67 9.39 4.24
C SER A 152 15.18 10.67 4.90
N ALA A 153 14.42 11.18 5.86
CA ALA A 153 14.85 12.32 6.67
C ALA A 153 16.02 11.89 7.58
N VAL A 154 16.89 12.84 7.90
CA VAL A 154 18.05 12.67 8.77
C VAL A 154 17.76 13.42 10.07
N ALA A 155 17.89 12.74 11.19
CA ALA A 155 17.69 13.34 12.50
C ALA A 155 18.60 14.56 12.70
N ASN A 156 18.05 15.66 13.19
CA ASN A 156 18.79 16.90 13.50
C ASN A 156 18.77 17.22 15.02
N VAL A 157 18.38 16.24 15.84
CA VAL A 157 18.37 16.26 17.32
C VAL A 157 19.23 15.13 17.88
N ALA A 158 19.57 15.18 19.17
CA ALA A 158 20.34 14.15 19.87
C ALA A 158 19.53 13.38 20.93
N VAL A 159 19.98 12.17 21.28
CA VAL A 159 19.42 11.44 22.43
C VAL A 159 19.64 12.23 23.72
N GLY A 160 18.59 12.36 24.54
CA GLY A 160 18.57 13.18 25.76
C GLY A 160 18.09 14.62 25.52
N GLU A 161 17.94 15.05 24.27
CA GLU A 161 17.47 16.40 23.95
C GLU A 161 15.97 16.56 24.24
N ARG A 162 15.61 17.72 24.81
CA ARG A 162 14.20 18.10 25.00
C ARG A 162 13.67 18.73 23.71
N VAL A 163 12.52 18.26 23.26
CA VAL A 163 11.84 18.75 22.06
C VAL A 163 10.45 19.24 22.40
N THR A 164 9.97 20.24 21.67
CA THR A 164 8.59 20.74 21.78
C THR A 164 7.73 20.26 20.62
N ARG A 165 6.43 20.09 20.83
CA ARG A 165 5.48 19.75 19.78
C ARG A 165 5.60 20.75 18.63
N GLY A 166 5.74 20.23 17.42
CA GLY A 166 5.95 21.04 16.21
C GLY A 166 7.40 21.42 15.93
N GLN A 167 8.36 21.12 16.81
CA GLN A 167 9.79 21.27 16.52
C GLN A 167 10.21 20.30 15.43
N CYS A 168 10.98 20.76 14.44
CA CYS A 168 11.61 19.90 13.43
C CYS A 168 12.68 19.04 14.10
N VAL A 169 12.54 17.70 14.01
CA VAL A 169 13.43 16.70 14.62
C VAL A 169 14.18 15.85 13.60
N ALA A 170 13.78 15.92 12.32
CA ALA A 170 14.55 15.38 11.21
C ALA A 170 14.26 16.17 9.93
N ASP A 171 15.29 16.40 9.12
CA ASP A 171 15.18 17.16 7.88
C ASP A 171 15.64 16.34 6.66
N VAL A 172 15.24 16.77 5.48
CA VAL A 172 15.52 16.10 4.22
C VAL A 172 16.94 16.46 3.75
N PRO A 173 17.72 15.50 3.21
CA PRO A 173 19.01 15.83 2.59
C PRO A 173 18.88 16.92 1.51
N PRO A 174 19.81 17.90 1.45
CA PRO A 174 19.76 18.98 0.47
C PRO A 174 19.61 18.47 -0.97
N GLY A 175 18.65 19.04 -1.72
CA GLY A 175 18.38 18.67 -3.11
C GLY A 175 17.62 17.35 -3.31
N ALA A 176 17.23 16.66 -2.22
CA ALA A 176 16.41 15.47 -2.31
C ALA A 176 14.91 15.80 -2.20
N LEU A 177 14.07 15.02 -2.87
CA LEU A 177 12.62 15.06 -2.68
C LEU A 177 12.28 14.41 -1.33
N GLY A 178 11.60 15.13 -0.44
CA GLY A 178 11.11 14.60 0.84
C GLY A 178 10.32 15.63 1.66
N ALA A 179 9.99 15.29 2.90
CA ALA A 179 9.34 16.16 3.86
C ALA A 179 10.02 16.08 5.24
N PRO A 180 10.24 17.22 5.93
CA PRO A 180 10.76 17.24 7.30
C PRO A 180 9.78 16.58 8.28
N ILE A 181 10.33 16.08 9.39
CA ILE A 181 9.57 15.41 10.45
C ILE A 181 9.61 16.27 11.70
N HIS A 182 8.44 16.44 12.33
CA HIS A 182 8.27 17.27 13.50
C HIS A 182 7.83 16.43 14.72
N ALA A 183 8.24 16.84 15.91
CA ALA A 183 7.82 16.20 17.16
C ALA A 183 6.29 16.31 17.34
N SER A 184 5.62 15.19 17.58
CA SER A 184 4.16 15.17 17.79
C SER A 184 3.76 15.49 19.24
N ILE A 185 4.71 15.44 20.17
CA ILE A 185 4.50 15.74 21.60
C ILE A 185 5.70 16.53 22.13
N ASP A 186 5.48 17.28 23.22
CA ASP A 186 6.58 17.75 24.07
C ASP A 186 7.21 16.55 24.79
N GLY A 187 8.53 16.54 24.93
CA GLY A 187 9.21 15.47 25.64
C GLY A 187 10.71 15.43 25.43
N VAL A 188 11.29 14.25 25.66
CA VAL A 188 12.73 14.00 25.54
C VAL A 188 12.98 12.90 24.51
N VAL A 189 13.97 13.11 23.65
CA VAL A 189 14.43 12.11 22.68
C VAL A 189 15.10 10.96 23.45
N SER A 190 14.41 9.83 23.53
CA SER A 190 14.89 8.64 24.26
C SER A 190 15.78 7.72 23.42
N ALA A 191 15.61 7.71 22.09
CA ALA A 191 16.40 6.90 21.19
C ALA A 191 16.36 7.45 19.76
N ILE A 192 17.47 7.27 19.03
CA ILE A 192 17.58 7.53 17.59
C ILE A 192 18.18 6.28 16.95
N SER A 193 17.58 5.83 15.85
CA SER A 193 18.05 4.72 15.02
C SER A 193 18.06 5.14 13.55
N GLU A 194 18.61 4.30 12.67
CA GLU A 194 18.55 4.53 11.22
C GLU A 194 17.11 4.61 10.68
N GLN A 195 16.14 4.05 11.40
CA GLN A 195 14.76 3.94 10.94
C GLN A 195 13.83 4.96 11.59
N ALA A 196 14.12 5.41 12.81
CA ALA A 196 13.18 6.19 13.61
C ALA A 196 13.81 6.98 14.77
N ILE A 197 13.11 8.02 15.19
CA ILE A 197 13.33 8.80 16.42
C ILE A 197 12.24 8.45 17.43
N THR A 198 12.59 8.22 18.70
CA THR A 198 11.64 7.92 19.77
C THR A 198 11.63 9.04 20.80
N VAL A 199 10.47 9.65 21.04
CA VAL A 199 10.26 10.71 22.03
C VAL A 199 9.36 10.18 23.15
N VAL A 200 9.77 10.42 24.40
CA VAL A 200 8.98 10.10 25.61
C VAL A 200 8.52 11.41 26.22
N ARG A 201 7.23 11.47 26.59
CA ARG A 201 6.60 12.64 27.20
C ARG A 201 7.34 13.01 28.50
N GLY A 202 7.48 14.30 28.76
CA GLY A 202 8.05 14.82 30.01
C GLY A 202 8.13 16.34 30.01
#